data_AF-A0A662J5W1-F1
#
_entry.id   AF-A0A662J5W1-F1
#
_cell.length_a   1.000
_cell.length_b   1.000
_cell.length_c   1.000
_cell.angle_alpha   90.00
_cell.angle_beta   90.00
_cell.angle_gamma   90.00
#
_symmetry.space_group_name_H-M   'P 1'
#
loop_
_entity.id
_entity.type
_entity.pdbx_description
1 polymer ?
#
loop_
_entity_poly.entity_id
_entity_poly.type
_entity_poly.pdbx_seq_one_letter_code
_entity_poly.pdbx_strand_id
1 'polypeptide(L)'
;MSREELLALIPALKLGLTYMGHRKYALIVTSRRIVAVDIGPLYSRRDKARILLKSIVGGLIGYFTLGGLPGFVGGSAAFSSLDEEPPQPPKLMRGISRIMGRPRFEAPLSSVVRVEVKRKSSTVKIKCEGGSLKLVVSDLGRLLKSLSSVLPPWKIKVR
;
A
#
# COMPACT_ATOMS: atom_id res chain seq x y z
N MET A 1 5.32 0.85 34.71
CA MET A 1 5.54 0.43 33.31
C MET A 1 4.20 0.28 32.61
N SER A 2 3.78 1.27 31.83
CA SER A 2 2.52 1.23 31.08
C SER A 2 2.61 0.23 29.93
N ARG A 3 1.74 -0.78 29.91
CA ARG A 3 1.62 -1.73 28.81
C ARG A 3 1.26 -0.98 27.52
N GLU A 4 2.06 -1.13 26.47
CA GLU A 4 1.66 -0.70 25.12
C GLU A 4 0.62 -1.68 24.62
N GLU A 5 -0.61 -1.21 24.42
CA GLU A 5 -1.69 -2.02 23.87
C GLU A 5 -1.70 -1.89 22.35
N LEU A 6 -1.70 -3.04 21.67
CA LEU A 6 -1.86 -3.13 20.23
C LEU A 6 -3.35 -3.02 19.88
N LEU A 7 -3.72 -1.95 19.20
CA LEU A 7 -5.13 -1.65 18.88
C LEU A 7 -5.53 -2.17 17.51
N ALA A 8 -4.63 -2.04 16.54
CA ALA A 8 -4.82 -2.61 15.22
C ALA A 8 -3.50 -2.97 14.56
N LEU A 9 -3.57 -4.02 13.75
CA LEU A 9 -2.53 -4.43 12.84
C LEU A 9 -3.21 -4.66 11.49
N ILE A 10 -2.83 -3.86 10.50
CA ILE A 10 -3.55 -3.76 9.24
C ILE A 10 -2.57 -3.87 8.08
N PRO A 11 -2.81 -4.79 7.12
CA PRO A 11 -2.04 -4.85 5.90
C PRO A 11 -2.18 -3.55 5.11
N ALA A 12 -1.04 -3.05 4.67
CA ALA A 12 -0.93 -1.81 3.91
C ALA A 12 0.02 -1.96 2.73
N LEU A 13 -0.12 -1.09 1.74
CA LEU A 13 0.69 -1.08 0.53
C LEU A 13 1.19 0.35 0.27
N LYS A 14 2.48 0.50 0.01
CA LYS A 14 3.02 1.76 -0.49
C LYS A 14 3.07 1.70 -2.01
N LEU A 15 2.38 2.64 -2.64
CA LEU A 15 2.43 2.82 -4.09
C LEU A 15 3.82 3.35 -4.49
N GLY A 16 4.53 2.62 -5.35
CA GLY A 16 5.76 3.06 -5.97
C GLY A 16 5.46 3.79 -7.28
N LEU A 17 6.48 4.40 -7.89
CA LEU A 17 6.33 5.08 -9.19
C LEU A 17 5.94 4.11 -10.31
N THR A 18 6.34 2.84 -10.18
CA THR A 18 6.03 1.75 -11.12
C THR A 18 5.35 0.59 -10.40
N TYR A 19 4.61 -0.26 -11.12
CA TYR A 19 4.01 -1.51 -10.61
C TYR A 19 5.02 -2.39 -9.87
N MET A 20 6.29 -2.37 -10.30
CA MET A 20 7.38 -3.12 -9.67
C MET A 20 7.96 -2.48 -8.39
N GLY A 21 7.61 -1.22 -8.12
CA GLY A 21 8.04 -0.44 -6.96
C GLY A 21 7.14 -0.59 -5.73
N HIS A 22 6.01 -1.31 -5.85
CA HIS A 22 5.09 -1.54 -4.74
C HIS A 22 5.73 -2.36 -3.62
N ARG A 23 5.57 -1.88 -2.38
CA ARG A 23 6.04 -2.55 -1.17
C ARG A 23 4.88 -2.81 -0.22
N LYS A 24 4.92 -3.97 0.43
CA LYS A 24 3.98 -4.39 1.46
C LYS A 24 4.43 -3.83 2.81
N TYR A 25 3.49 -3.26 3.54
CA TYR A 25 3.69 -2.74 4.88
C TYR A 25 2.68 -3.37 5.84
N ALA A 26 3.07 -3.55 7.10
CA ALA A 26 2.14 -3.74 8.19
C ALA A 26 2.01 -2.40 8.91
N LEU A 27 0.80 -1.82 8.89
CA LEU A 27 0.49 -0.66 9.70
C LEU A 27 0.03 -1.13 11.08
N ILE A 28 0.80 -0.79 12.09
CA ILE A 28 0.55 -1.13 13.49
C ILE A 28 0.14 0.16 14.19
N VAL A 29 -1.07 0.17 14.75
CA VAL A 29 -1.58 1.25 15.57
C VAL A 29 -1.61 0.75 17.01
N THR A 30 -0.84 1.42 17.85
CA THR A 30 -0.80 1.17 19.31
C THR A 30 -1.44 2.34 20.05
N SER A 31 -1.61 2.21 21.36
CA SER A 31 -2.08 3.30 22.22
C SER A 31 -1.15 4.52 22.27
N ARG A 32 0.10 4.43 21.78
CA ARG A 32 1.11 5.50 21.89
C ARG A 32 1.72 5.96 20.58
N ARG A 33 1.80 5.07 19.59
CA ARG A 33 2.50 5.30 18.34
C ARG A 33 1.85 4.58 17.18
N ILE A 34 2.09 5.11 16.00
CA ILE A 34 1.76 4.47 14.72
C ILE A 34 3.07 4.05 14.08
N VAL A 35 3.18 2.77 13.76
CA VAL A 35 4.39 2.17 13.16
C VAL A 35 4.02 1.54 11.84
N ALA A 36 4.81 1.81 10.79
CA ALA A 36 4.71 1.07 9.53
C ALA A 36 5.97 0.23 9.34
N VAL A 37 5.78 -1.08 9.39
CA VAL A 37 6.85 -2.08 9.23
C VAL A 37 6.88 -2.52 7.77
N ASP A 38 8.05 -2.44 7.13
CA ASP A 38 8.23 -2.94 5.76
C ASP A 38 8.30 -4.47 5.80
N ILE A 39 7.34 -5.13 5.15
CA ILE A 39 7.28 -6.59 5.05
C ILE A 39 8.10 -7.05 3.83
N GLY A 40 8.32 -6.17 2.85
CA GLY A 40 9.06 -6.48 1.63
C GLY A 40 8.31 -6.12 0.34
N PRO A 41 8.83 -6.53 -0.83
CA PRO A 41 8.23 -6.20 -2.11
C PRO A 41 6.88 -6.89 -2.34
N LEU A 42 5.98 -6.23 -3.07
CA LEU A 42 4.67 -6.81 -3.44
C LEU A 42 4.85 -8.06 -4.32
N TYR A 43 5.70 -7.94 -5.33
CA TYR A 43 6.00 -8.98 -6.30
C TYR A 43 7.38 -9.58 -6.08
N SER A 44 7.49 -10.91 -6.14
CA SER A 44 8.77 -11.59 -6.14
C SER A 44 9.54 -11.31 -7.44
N ARG A 45 10.86 -11.53 -7.47
CA ARG A 45 11.66 -11.40 -8.69
C ARG A 45 11.10 -12.27 -9.83
N ARG A 46 10.56 -13.45 -9.50
CA ARG A 46 9.90 -14.36 -10.46
C ARG A 46 8.61 -13.77 -11.03
N ASP A 47 7.80 -13.14 -10.20
CA ASP A 47 6.55 -12.51 -10.65
C ASP A 47 6.83 -11.31 -11.55
N LYS A 48 7.85 -10.51 -11.19
CA LYS A 48 8.35 -9.42 -12.04
C LYS A 48 8.78 -9.92 -13.42
N ALA A 49 9.54 -11.01 -13.47
CA ALA A 49 9.98 -11.61 -14.72
C ALA A 49 8.78 -12.15 -15.53
N ARG A 50 7.78 -12.77 -14.89
CA ARG A 50 6.56 -13.22 -15.58
C ARG A 50 5.75 -12.07 -16.15
N ILE A 51 5.58 -10.97 -15.41
CA ILE A 51 4.86 -9.79 -15.89
C ILE A 51 5.60 -9.21 -17.10
N LEU A 52 6.92 -9.05 -17.00
CA LEU A 52 7.74 -8.55 -18.10
C LEU A 52 7.66 -9.47 -19.34
N LEU A 53 7.75 -10.79 -19.13
CA LEU A 53 7.66 -11.78 -20.20
C LEU A 53 6.27 -11.77 -20.84
N LYS A 54 5.20 -11.67 -20.06
CA LYS A 54 3.84 -11.51 -20.58
C LYS A 54 3.69 -10.22 -21.38
N SER A 55 4.31 -9.12 -20.95
CA SER A 55 4.32 -7.87 -21.72
C SER A 55 5.04 -8.03 -23.06
N ILE A 56 6.17 -8.74 -23.10
CA ILE A 56 6.92 -9.02 -24.34
C ILE A 56 6.09 -9.92 -25.27
N VAL A 57 5.53 -11.00 -24.76
CA VAL A 57 4.68 -11.92 -25.55
C VAL A 57 3.42 -11.21 -26.05
N GLY A 58 2.76 -10.43 -25.22
CA GLY A 58 1.59 -9.63 -25.61
C GLY A 58 1.93 -8.57 -26.66
N GLY A 59 3.10 -7.93 -26.54
CA GLY A 59 3.60 -6.98 -27.53
C GLY A 59 3.94 -7.64 -28.87
N LEU A 60 4.54 -8.83 -28.85
CA LEU A 60 4.79 -9.63 -30.05
C LEU A 60 3.49 -10.07 -30.72
N ILE A 61 2.53 -10.61 -29.96
CA ILE A 61 1.22 -10.99 -30.48
C ILE A 61 0.52 -9.77 -31.09
N GLY A 62 0.50 -8.64 -30.38
CA GLY A 62 -0.10 -7.40 -30.88
C GLY A 62 0.57 -6.87 -32.16
N TYR A 63 1.89 -7.01 -32.28
CA TYR A 63 2.61 -6.68 -33.51
C TYR A 63 2.22 -7.59 -34.67
N PHE A 64 2.08 -8.89 -34.42
CA PHE A 64 1.68 -9.88 -35.43
C PHE A 64 0.21 -9.77 -35.84
N THR A 65 -0.70 -9.39 -34.93
CA THR A 65 -2.14 -9.31 -35.21
C THR A 65 -2.61 -7.97 -35.76
N LEU A 66 -1.92 -6.87 -35.43
CA LEU A 66 -2.32 -5.50 -35.85
C LEU A 66 -1.44 -4.91 -36.96
N GLY A 67 -0.65 -5.72 -37.66
CA GLY A 67 -0.06 -5.36 -38.95
C GLY A 67 0.91 -4.17 -38.90
N GLY A 68 1.87 -4.17 -37.96
CA GLY A 68 3.00 -3.24 -38.00
C GLY A 68 2.75 -1.83 -37.44
N LEU A 69 1.61 -1.57 -36.81
CA LEU A 69 1.51 -0.44 -35.88
C LEU A 69 2.51 -0.67 -34.73
N PRO A 70 3.32 0.34 -34.34
CA PRO A 70 4.40 0.17 -33.38
C PRO A 70 3.83 -0.45 -32.10
N GLY A 71 4.23 -1.70 -31.82
CA GLY A 71 3.69 -2.56 -30.76
C GLY A 71 3.76 -1.97 -29.35
N PHE A 72 4.39 -0.80 -29.22
CA PHE A 72 4.32 0.06 -28.04
C PHE A 72 2.89 0.57 -27.77
N VAL A 73 2.12 0.93 -28.80
CA VAL A 73 0.78 1.51 -28.63
C VAL A 73 -0.25 0.42 -28.29
N GLY A 74 -0.22 -0.74 -28.95
CA GLY A 74 -1.11 -1.87 -28.63
C GLY A 74 -0.81 -2.50 -27.27
N GLY A 75 0.47 -2.62 -26.90
CA GLY A 75 0.87 -3.04 -25.56
C GLY A 75 0.42 -2.02 -24.51
N SER A 76 0.69 -0.73 -24.72
CA SER A 76 0.28 0.33 -23.80
C SER A 76 -1.23 0.49 -23.68
N ALA A 77 -2.02 0.25 -24.74
CA ALA A 77 -3.47 0.26 -24.71
C ALA A 77 -4.02 -0.96 -23.95
N ALA A 78 -3.48 -2.16 -24.16
CA ALA A 78 -3.85 -3.35 -23.37
C ALA A 78 -3.46 -3.20 -21.87
N PHE A 79 -2.41 -2.44 -21.56
CA PHE A 79 -2.03 -2.09 -20.19
C PHE A 79 -2.74 -0.84 -19.64
N SER A 80 -3.29 0.04 -20.49
CA SER A 80 -4.10 1.21 -20.09
C SER A 80 -5.57 0.83 -19.87
N SER A 81 -6.06 -0.23 -20.54
CA SER A 81 -7.37 -0.85 -20.27
C SER A 81 -7.34 -1.77 -19.05
N LEU A 82 -6.16 -2.10 -18.55
CA LEU A 82 -5.97 -2.44 -17.14
C LEU A 82 -5.94 -1.12 -16.37
N ASP A 83 -7.11 -0.49 -16.30
CA ASP A 83 -7.56 0.28 -15.14
C ASP A 83 -7.58 -0.72 -13.94
N GLU A 84 -6.40 -1.24 -13.60
CA GLU A 84 -6.22 -2.09 -12.44
C GLU A 84 -6.48 -1.15 -11.28
N GLU A 85 -7.68 -1.29 -10.72
CA GLU A 85 -7.99 -0.85 -9.37
C GLU A 85 -6.72 -0.99 -8.53
N PRO A 86 -6.36 0.05 -7.73
CA PRO A 86 -5.13 0.05 -6.97
C PRO A 86 -4.96 -1.31 -6.29
N PRO A 87 -3.81 -2.00 -6.49
CA PRO A 87 -3.69 -3.41 -6.19
C PRO A 87 -4.21 -3.69 -4.79
N GLN A 88 -5.24 -4.55 -4.73
CA GLN A 88 -5.90 -4.82 -3.46
C GLN A 88 -4.84 -5.32 -2.47
N PRO A 89 -4.74 -4.69 -1.29
CA PRO A 89 -3.78 -5.10 -0.29
C PRO A 89 -4.00 -6.58 0.04
N PRO A 90 -2.93 -7.39 0.10
CA PRO A 90 -3.04 -8.83 0.16
C PRO A 90 -3.82 -9.29 1.41
N LYS A 91 -4.74 -10.25 1.26
CA LYS A 91 -5.49 -10.91 2.35
C LYS A 91 -4.62 -11.79 3.28
N LEU A 92 -3.30 -11.75 3.16
CA LEU A 92 -2.38 -12.71 3.78
C LEU A 92 -1.68 -12.11 5.00
N MET A 93 -2.16 -12.47 6.18
CA MET A 93 -1.39 -12.45 7.42
C MET A 93 -1.49 -13.81 8.12
N ARG A 94 -0.89 -14.84 7.51
CA ARG A 94 -0.44 -16.02 8.28
C ARG A 94 1.01 -15.78 8.67
N GLY A 95 1.27 -15.61 9.98
CA GLY A 95 2.63 -15.54 10.54
C GLY A 95 3.11 -14.16 10.99
N ILE A 96 2.27 -13.37 11.66
CA ILE A 96 2.64 -12.08 12.28
C ILE A 96 3.83 -12.23 13.25
N SER A 97 3.99 -13.40 13.88
CA SER A 97 5.08 -13.71 14.82
C SER A 97 6.48 -13.78 14.20
N ARG A 98 6.63 -13.81 12.86
CA ARG A 98 7.96 -13.79 12.18
C ARG A 98 8.31 -12.43 11.55
N ILE A 99 7.44 -11.43 11.64
CA ILE A 99 7.63 -10.14 10.94
C ILE A 99 8.36 -9.15 11.87
N MET A 100 9.63 -9.40 12.17
CA MET A 100 10.58 -8.39 12.66
C MET A 100 11.23 -7.65 11.48
N GLY A 101 10.40 -7.03 10.63
CA GLY A 101 10.92 -6.06 9.66
C GLY A 101 11.42 -4.79 10.38
N ARG A 102 12.41 -4.08 9.83
CA ARG A 102 12.82 -2.78 10.39
C ARG A 102 11.67 -1.77 10.23
N PRO A 103 11.30 -1.00 11.27
CA PRO A 103 10.33 0.07 11.13
C PRO A 103 10.87 1.10 10.13
N ARG A 104 10.12 1.31 9.06
CA ARG A 104 10.45 2.32 8.02
C ARG A 104 9.84 3.68 8.38
N PHE A 105 8.82 3.66 9.21
CA PHE A 105 8.14 4.82 9.73
C PHE A 105 7.67 4.50 11.14
N GLU A 106 8.01 5.38 12.06
CA GLU A 106 7.54 5.34 13.42
C GLU A 106 7.21 6.76 13.82
N ALA A 107 5.98 6.97 14.27
CA ALA A 107 5.52 8.27 14.71
C ALA A 107 4.75 8.11 16.04
N PRO A 108 5.18 8.79 17.12
CA PRO A 108 4.35 8.89 18.31
C PRO A 108 3.07 9.66 17.97
N LEU A 109 1.96 9.32 18.61
CA LEU A 109 0.65 9.93 18.32
C LEU A 109 0.63 11.44 18.57
N SER A 110 1.46 11.93 19.50
CA SER A 110 1.69 13.36 19.75
C SER A 110 2.14 14.08 18.49
N SER A 111 3.08 13.48 17.74
CA SER A 111 3.64 14.02 16.50
C SER A 111 2.68 13.94 15.31
N VAL A 112 1.57 13.19 15.41
CA VAL A 112 0.59 13.07 14.32
C VAL A 112 -0.19 14.38 14.23
N VAL A 113 0.02 15.11 13.15
CA VAL A 113 -0.66 16.37 12.86
C VAL A 113 -2.04 16.08 12.26
N ARG A 114 -2.11 15.16 11.30
CA ARG A 114 -3.34 14.86 10.58
C ARG A 114 -3.33 13.48 9.95
N VAL A 115 -4.46 12.79 9.98
CA VAL A 115 -4.70 11.57 9.20
C VAL A 115 -5.77 11.86 8.16
N GLU A 116 -5.41 11.79 6.88
CA GLU A 116 -6.34 11.92 5.77
C GLU A 116 -6.67 10.52 5.22
N VAL A 117 -7.95 10.17 5.22
CA VAL A 117 -8.46 8.89 4.74
C VAL A 117 -9.31 9.12 3.51
N LYS A 118 -8.92 8.54 2.37
CA LYS A 118 -9.68 8.57 1.12
C LYS A 118 -10.41 7.24 0.93
N ARG A 119 -11.74 7.24 1.09
CA ARG A 119 -12.54 6.00 1.03
C ARG A 119 -12.50 5.33 -0.35
N LYS A 120 -12.67 6.12 -1.43
CA LYS A 120 -12.72 5.58 -2.82
C LYS A 120 -11.46 4.81 -3.24
N SER A 121 -10.30 5.16 -2.70
CA SER A 121 -9.00 4.57 -3.09
C SER A 121 -8.34 3.80 -1.96
N SER A 122 -9.09 3.53 -0.88
CA SER A 122 -8.60 2.90 0.35
C SER A 122 -7.26 3.46 0.84
N THR A 123 -7.02 4.75 0.61
CA THR A 123 -5.71 5.38 0.81
C THR A 123 -5.72 6.19 2.09
N VAL A 124 -4.69 6.03 2.89
CA VAL A 124 -4.47 6.73 4.15
C VAL A 124 -3.16 7.48 4.07
N LYS A 125 -3.23 8.78 4.35
CA LYS A 125 -2.08 9.65 4.46
C LYS A 125 -1.96 10.14 5.90
N ILE A 126 -0.91 9.72 6.58
CA ILE A 126 -0.55 10.13 7.94
C ILE A 126 0.48 11.23 7.80
N LYS A 127 0.14 12.44 8.24
CA LYS A 127 1.05 13.59 8.34
C LYS A 127 1.48 13.74 9.78
N CYS A 128 2.80 13.76 9.98
CA CYS A 128 3.44 14.03 11.26
C CYS A 128 4.38 15.22 11.11
N GLU A 129 4.82 15.79 12.23
CA GLU A 129 5.72 16.96 12.24
C GLU A 129 7.04 16.70 11.49
N GLY A 130 7.57 15.47 11.55
CA GLY A 130 8.81 15.07 10.87
C GLY A 130 8.65 14.40 9.51
N GLY A 131 7.44 14.32 8.95
CA GLY A 131 7.24 13.69 7.64
C GLY A 131 5.82 13.22 7.35
N SER A 132 5.61 12.66 6.16
CA SER A 132 4.32 12.09 5.80
C SER A 132 4.44 10.69 5.22
N LEU A 133 3.50 9.83 5.57
CA LEU A 133 3.38 8.47 5.09
C LEU A 133 2.07 8.31 4.34
N LYS A 134 2.13 7.80 3.11
CA LYS A 134 0.96 7.48 2.28
C LYS A 134 0.94 5.98 2.02
N LEU A 135 -0.16 5.33 2.36
CA LEU A 135 -0.37 3.88 2.23
C LEU A 135 -1.79 3.59 1.72
N VAL A 136 -1.96 2.51 0.98
CA VAL A 136 -3.26 1.90 0.66
C VAL A 136 -3.51 0.78 1.66
N VAL A 137 -4.70 0.69 2.23
CA VAL A 137 -4.97 -0.15 3.40
C VAL A 137 -6.12 -1.11 3.11
N SER A 138 -6.04 -2.35 3.60
CA SER A 138 -7.06 -3.38 3.30
C SER A 138 -8.37 -3.20 4.03
N ASP A 139 -8.30 -2.68 5.25
CA ASP A 139 -9.44 -2.57 6.14
C ASP A 139 -9.52 -1.17 6.71
N LEU A 140 -10.15 -0.29 5.93
CA LEU A 140 -10.41 1.10 6.33
C LEU A 140 -11.33 1.20 7.55
N GLY A 141 -12.29 0.28 7.68
CA GLY A 141 -13.27 0.31 8.78
C GLY A 141 -12.59 0.06 10.11
N ARG A 142 -11.78 -1.00 10.20
CA ARG A 142 -10.99 -1.32 11.38
C ARG A 142 -9.98 -0.21 11.69
N LEU A 143 -9.32 0.33 10.66
CA LEU A 143 -8.39 1.44 10.86
C LEU A 143 -9.08 2.68 11.43
N LEU A 144 -10.20 3.09 10.85
CA LEU A 144 -10.93 4.28 11.30
C LEU A 144 -11.40 4.11 12.75
N LYS A 145 -11.92 2.93 13.10
CA LYS A 145 -12.32 2.62 14.48
C LYS A 145 -11.14 2.75 15.45
N SER A 146 -9.99 2.15 15.12
CA SER A 146 -8.80 2.22 15.97
C SER A 146 -8.13 3.60 15.99
N LEU A 147 -8.22 4.38 14.92
CA LEU A 147 -7.74 5.76 14.93
C LEU A 147 -8.67 6.67 15.74
N SER A 148 -9.98 6.48 15.64
CA SER A 148 -10.96 7.28 16.39
C SER A 148 -10.90 7.05 17.90
N SER A 149 -10.42 5.88 18.35
CA SER A 149 -10.22 5.61 19.78
C SER A 149 -8.95 6.24 20.37
N VAL A 150 -8.08 6.82 19.52
CA VAL A 150 -6.72 7.20 19.91
C VAL A 150 -6.39 8.64 19.53
N LEU A 151 -6.85 9.08 18.37
CA LEU A 151 -6.65 10.43 17.87
C LEU A 151 -7.94 11.24 18.04
N PRO A 152 -7.83 12.51 18.44
CA PRO A 152 -8.97 13.39 18.51
C PRO A 152 -9.60 13.59 17.12
N PRO A 153 -10.93 13.80 17.05
CA PRO A 153 -11.68 13.79 15.80
C PRO A 153 -11.21 14.86 14.80
N TRP A 154 -10.74 16.02 15.27
CA TRP A 154 -10.23 17.08 14.41
C TRP A 154 -8.95 16.72 13.65
N LYS A 155 -8.18 15.73 14.13
CA LYS A 155 -7.00 15.22 13.42
C LYS A 155 -7.36 14.24 12.30
N ILE A 156 -8.57 13.69 12.27
CA ILE A 156 -9.01 12.69 11.29
C ILE A 156 -9.87 13.39 10.23
N LYS A 157 -9.39 13.40 8.99
CA LYS A 157 -10.16 13.89 7.83
C LYS A 157 -10.52 12.73 6.92
N VAL A 158 -11.80 12.41 6.83
CA VAL A 158 -12.33 11.43 5.88
C VAL A 158 -12.81 12.16 4.62
N ARG A 159 -12.40 11.68 3.44
CA ARG A 159 -12.73 12.18 2.11
C ARG A 159 -13.14 11.04 1.17
#